data_AF-A0A7I7NDE0-F1
#
_entry.id   AF-A0A7I7NDE0-F1
#
_cell.length_a   1.000
_cell.length_b   1.000
_cell.length_c   1.000
_cell.angle_alpha   90.00
_cell.angle_beta   90.00
_cell.angle_gamma   90.00
#
_symmetry.space_group_name_H-M   'P 1'
#
loop_
_entity.id
_entity.type
_entity.pdbx_description
1 polymer ?
#
loop_
_entity_poly.entity_id
_entity_poly.type
_entity_poly.pdbx_seq_one_letter_code
_entity_poly.pdbx_strand_id
1 'polypeptide(L)'
;MADAGCQCVYVVDSAGALVLDGVADRVSALVAELGDDAQVGFHGHENLGLGWPTRWRPCARRQADRRVLPPLRRRRGNAPVEALIGVFDKIGVKTGIDFFDIADAAEDVVRPAMPAECLLDRNALIMGYSGVYSSFLKHAVRQSERYGVPAHQLLHRAGQRKLIGGQEDQLIDIALEIKREQSR
;
A
#
# COMPACT_ATOMS: atom_id res chain seq x y z
N MET A 1 -17.77 -8.59 10.59
CA MET A 1 -17.62 -7.46 9.62
C MET A 1 -18.67 -7.57 8.52
N ALA A 2 -18.74 -8.71 7.82
CA ALA A 2 -19.86 -9.00 6.91
C ALA A 2 -21.22 -8.97 7.64
N ASP A 3 -21.31 -9.58 8.84
CA ASP A 3 -22.53 -9.56 9.68
C ASP A 3 -23.03 -8.16 10.06
N ALA A 4 -22.15 -7.16 10.01
CA ALA A 4 -22.50 -5.76 10.27
C ALA A 4 -22.96 -5.01 9.00
N GLY A 5 -23.14 -5.71 7.87
CA GLY A 5 -23.58 -5.16 6.58
C GLY A 5 -22.46 -4.82 5.60
N CYS A 6 -21.21 -5.24 5.86
CA CYS A 6 -20.10 -5.00 4.93
C CYS A 6 -20.18 -5.93 3.71
N GLN A 7 -20.31 -5.36 2.51
CA GLN A 7 -20.47 -6.12 1.27
C GLN A 7 -19.15 -6.51 0.59
N CYS A 8 -18.02 -5.92 1.02
CA CYS A 8 -16.70 -6.22 0.49
C CYS A 8 -15.62 -5.94 1.56
N VAL A 9 -14.86 -6.96 1.92
CA VAL A 9 -13.79 -6.87 2.93
C VAL A 9 -12.43 -6.82 2.23
N TYR A 10 -11.58 -5.87 2.59
CA TYR A 10 -10.26 -5.72 1.97
C TYR A 10 -9.14 -6.25 2.85
N VAL A 11 -8.22 -7.00 2.24
CA VAL A 11 -6.86 -7.14 2.76
C VAL A 11 -6.10 -5.86 2.43
N VAL A 12 -5.69 -5.12 3.46
CA VAL A 12 -5.02 -3.82 3.30
C VAL A 12 -3.56 -3.93 3.74
N ASP A 13 -2.64 -3.91 2.78
CA ASP A 13 -1.20 -3.82 3.03
C ASP A 13 -0.78 -2.35 3.17
N SER A 14 -1.18 -1.74 4.29
CA SER A 14 -0.95 -0.31 4.54
C SER A 14 0.53 0.09 4.61
N ALA A 15 1.41 -0.89 4.86
CA ALA A 15 2.86 -0.68 4.93
C ALA A 15 3.58 -1.06 3.64
N GLY A 16 2.93 -1.70 2.67
CA GLY A 16 3.60 -2.26 1.49
C GLY A 16 4.64 -3.32 1.88
N ALA A 17 4.31 -4.14 2.88
CA ALA A 17 5.21 -5.09 3.53
C ALA A 17 4.87 -6.57 3.20
N LEU A 18 3.71 -6.83 2.57
CA LEU A 18 3.36 -8.18 2.15
C LEU A 18 4.08 -8.55 0.85
N VAL A 19 4.56 -9.79 0.78
CA VAL A 19 5.25 -10.32 -0.39
C VAL A 19 4.45 -11.49 -0.94
N LEU A 20 3.91 -11.31 -2.16
CA LEU A 20 3.31 -12.36 -3.01
C LEU A 20 2.38 -13.33 -2.27
N ASP A 21 2.92 -14.47 -1.82
CA ASP A 21 2.18 -15.53 -1.12
C ASP A 21 1.52 -15.00 0.16
N GLY A 22 2.15 -14.04 0.86
CA GLY A 22 1.53 -13.39 2.01
C GLY A 22 0.24 -12.63 1.69
N VAL A 23 0.08 -12.14 0.46
CA VAL A 23 -1.18 -11.57 -0.03
C VAL A 23 -2.16 -12.70 -0.38
N ALA A 24 -1.70 -13.72 -1.11
CA ALA A 24 -2.54 -14.84 -1.53
C ALA A 24 -3.15 -15.61 -0.35
N ASP A 25 -2.36 -15.86 0.70
CA ASP A 25 -2.79 -16.56 1.91
C ASP A 25 -3.92 -15.79 2.61
N ARG A 26 -3.77 -14.46 2.75
CA ARG A 26 -4.79 -13.62 3.40
C ARG A 26 -6.06 -13.51 2.57
N VAL A 27 -5.93 -13.29 1.27
CA VAL A 27 -7.09 -13.18 0.37
C VAL A 27 -7.84 -14.51 0.34
N SER A 28 -7.14 -15.65 0.17
CA SER A 28 -7.78 -16.97 0.14
C SER A 28 -8.45 -17.34 1.46
N ALA A 29 -7.85 -16.97 2.60
CA ALA A 29 -8.48 -17.14 3.91
C ALA A 29 -9.78 -16.34 4.04
N LEU A 30 -9.79 -15.08 3.60
CA LEU A 30 -11.01 -14.26 3.61
C LEU A 30 -12.08 -14.81 2.67
N VAL A 31 -11.71 -15.29 1.48
CA VAL A 31 -12.68 -15.88 0.55
C VAL A 31 -13.26 -17.18 1.10
N ALA A 32 -12.43 -18.01 1.76
CA ALA A 32 -12.89 -19.25 2.39
C ALA A 32 -13.87 -19.00 3.55
N GLU A 33 -13.62 -17.97 4.35
CA GLU A 33 -14.48 -17.60 5.48
C GLU A 33 -15.77 -16.90 5.04
N LEU A 34 -15.66 -15.91 4.14
CA LEU A 34 -16.80 -15.06 3.77
C LEU A 34 -17.74 -15.71 2.75
N GLY A 35 -17.26 -16.69 1.98
CA GLY A 35 -18.07 -17.40 0.98
C GLY A 35 -18.88 -16.45 0.09
N ASP A 36 -20.21 -16.55 0.19
CA ASP A 36 -21.13 -15.73 -0.58
C ASP A 36 -21.57 -14.41 0.10
N ASP A 37 -21.21 -14.22 1.37
CA ASP A 37 -21.73 -13.13 2.21
C ASP A 37 -21.13 -11.77 1.83
N ALA A 38 -19.86 -11.75 1.39
CA ALA A 38 -19.16 -10.53 0.99
C ALA A 38 -18.08 -10.80 -0.07
N GLN A 39 -17.76 -9.77 -0.84
CA GLN A 39 -16.60 -9.77 -1.74
C GLN A 39 -15.28 -9.61 -0.97
N VAL A 40 -14.15 -9.90 -1.63
CA VAL A 40 -12.81 -9.75 -1.04
C VAL A 40 -11.94 -8.88 -1.93
N GLY A 41 -11.51 -7.73 -1.42
CA GLY A 41 -10.61 -6.82 -2.10
C GLY A 41 -9.17 -6.89 -1.61
N PHE A 42 -8.24 -6.29 -2.36
CA PHE A 42 -6.87 -6.05 -1.92
C PHE A 42 -6.46 -4.61 -2.18
N HIS A 43 -5.81 -3.98 -1.20
CA HIS A 43 -5.21 -2.66 -1.30
C HIS A 43 -3.73 -2.74 -0.91
N GLY A 44 -2.85 -2.59 -1.89
CA GLY A 44 -1.39 -2.70 -1.73
C GLY A 44 -0.67 -1.37 -1.91
N HIS A 45 0.42 -1.19 -1.16
CA HIS A 45 1.38 -0.10 -1.31
C HIS A 45 2.69 -0.58 -1.97
N GLU A 46 3.35 0.30 -2.70
CA GLU A 46 4.54 0.06 -3.52
C GLU A 46 5.86 0.20 -2.75
N ASN A 47 5.83 0.19 -1.41
CA ASN A 47 7.04 0.41 -0.59
C ASN A 47 8.12 -0.67 -0.78
N LEU A 48 7.78 -1.81 -1.39
CA LEU A 48 8.71 -2.85 -1.85
C LEU A 48 8.65 -3.10 -3.37
N GLY A 49 7.97 -2.24 -4.14
CA GLY A 49 7.74 -2.43 -5.58
C GLY A 49 6.81 -3.59 -5.93
N LEU A 50 6.02 -4.05 -4.95
CA LEU A 50 5.08 -5.17 -5.04
C LEU A 50 3.64 -4.75 -4.75
N GLY A 51 3.32 -3.46 -4.91
CA GLY A 51 1.98 -2.93 -4.62
C GLY A 51 0.90 -3.53 -5.53
N TRP A 52 1.31 -4.12 -6.65
CA TRP A 52 0.45 -4.84 -7.56
C TRP A 52 0.65 -6.37 -7.47
N PRO A 53 -0.38 -7.14 -7.84
CA PRO A 53 -0.43 -8.56 -7.57
C PRO A 53 0.10 -9.35 -8.76
N THR A 54 1.40 -9.55 -8.76
CA THR A 54 2.14 -10.35 -9.76
C THR A 54 1.71 -11.83 -9.81
N ARG A 55 0.96 -12.32 -8.81
CA ARG A 55 0.52 -13.73 -8.73
C ARG A 55 -0.95 -13.89 -8.28
N TRP A 56 -1.91 -13.29 -8.98
CA TRP A 56 -3.33 -13.65 -8.81
C TRP A 56 -3.77 -14.93 -9.54
N ARG A 57 -2.87 -15.59 -10.29
CA ARG A 57 -3.20 -16.78 -11.09
C ARG A 57 -3.75 -17.99 -10.31
N PRO A 58 -3.31 -18.32 -9.08
CA PRO A 58 -3.85 -19.48 -8.35
C PRO A 58 -5.24 -19.22 -7.76
N CYS A 59 -5.49 -18.01 -7.24
CA CYS A 59 -6.81 -17.63 -6.70
C CYS A 59 -7.86 -17.51 -7.82
N ALA A 60 -7.50 -16.85 -8.93
CA ALA A 60 -8.40 -16.71 -10.08
C ALA A 60 -8.70 -18.02 -10.83
N ARG A 61 -7.87 -19.06 -10.67
CA ARG A 61 -8.10 -20.39 -11.29
C ARG A 61 -8.82 -21.38 -10.40
N ARG A 62 -8.67 -21.32 -9.07
CA ARG A 62 -9.42 -22.20 -8.16
C ARG A 62 -10.82 -21.66 -7.86
N GLN A 63 -11.01 -20.35 -8.00
CA GLN A 63 -12.33 -19.73 -8.00
C GLN A 63 -12.34 -18.68 -9.10
N ALA A 64 -13.08 -18.97 -10.17
CA ALA A 64 -13.44 -18.01 -11.20
C ALA A 64 -14.46 -16.99 -10.63
N ASP A 65 -14.10 -16.33 -9.52
CA ASP A 65 -15.00 -15.44 -8.82
C ASP A 65 -14.74 -14.00 -9.23
N ARG A 66 -15.78 -13.36 -9.75
CA ARG A 66 -15.86 -11.94 -10.11
C ARG A 66 -15.78 -11.00 -8.90
N ARG A 67 -15.24 -11.47 -7.77
CA ARG A 67 -15.37 -10.88 -6.43
C ARG A 67 -14.11 -10.19 -5.94
N VAL A 68 -13.00 -10.28 -6.68
CA VAL A 68 -11.75 -9.61 -6.33
C VAL A 68 -11.63 -8.31 -7.11
N LEU A 69 -11.83 -7.19 -6.39
CA LEU A 69 -11.73 -5.85 -6.97
C LEU A 69 -10.27 -5.36 -6.94
N PRO A 70 -9.76 -4.82 -8.05
CA PRO A 70 -8.43 -4.22 -8.08
C PRO A 70 -8.33 -2.94 -7.25
N PRO A 71 -7.14 -2.62 -6.71
CA PRO A 71 -6.89 -1.31 -6.11
C PRO A 71 -6.96 -0.21 -7.19
N LEU A 72 -7.94 0.69 -7.10
CA LEU A 72 -7.98 1.95 -7.84
C LEU A 72 -7.43 3.07 -6.94
N ARG A 73 -6.20 3.55 -7.16
CA ARG A 73 -5.73 4.90 -6.79
C ARG A 73 -4.25 5.09 -7.15
N ARG A 74 -3.90 6.12 -7.95
CA ARG A 74 -2.55 6.73 -8.00
C ARG A 74 -2.38 7.76 -6.88
N ARG A 75 -2.34 7.36 -5.60
CA ARG A 75 -1.99 8.29 -4.50
C ARG A 75 -1.06 7.63 -3.48
N ARG A 76 0.04 8.31 -3.14
CA ARG A 76 0.98 7.95 -2.06
C ARG A 76 1.58 6.53 -2.18
N GLY A 77 2.10 6.19 -3.36
CA GLY A 77 2.79 4.91 -3.57
C GLY A 77 1.83 3.71 -3.50
N ASN A 78 0.66 3.82 -4.11
CA ASN A 78 -0.21 2.67 -4.38
C ASN A 78 0.15 2.07 -5.74
N ALA A 79 -0.39 0.89 -6.05
CA ALA A 79 -0.31 0.30 -7.38
C ALA A 79 -0.74 1.29 -8.49
N PRO A 80 0.08 1.51 -9.53
CA PRO A 80 -0.28 2.33 -10.67
C PRO A 80 -1.45 1.71 -11.45
N VAL A 81 -2.56 2.44 -11.60
CA VAL A 81 -3.80 1.90 -12.18
C VAL A 81 -3.59 1.53 -13.65
N GLU A 82 -2.99 2.42 -14.43
CA GLU A 82 -2.63 2.21 -15.84
C GLU A 82 -1.72 1.00 -16.05
N ALA A 83 -0.76 0.74 -15.15
CA ALA A 83 0.05 -0.47 -15.19
C ALA A 83 -0.80 -1.71 -14.87
N LEU A 84 -1.69 -1.61 -13.89
CA LEU A 84 -2.60 -2.69 -13.50
C LEU A 84 -3.56 -3.07 -14.64
N ILE A 85 -4.14 -2.08 -15.34
CA ILE A 85 -4.98 -2.32 -16.51
C ILE A 85 -4.18 -2.99 -17.63
N GLY A 86 -2.98 -2.49 -17.93
CA GLY A 86 -2.12 -3.10 -18.95
C GLY A 86 -1.76 -4.56 -18.63
N VAL A 87 -1.47 -4.87 -17.36
CA VAL A 87 -1.24 -6.26 -16.92
C VAL A 87 -2.50 -7.11 -17.07
N PHE A 88 -3.65 -6.59 -16.63
CA PHE A 88 -4.92 -7.28 -16.71
C PHE A 88 -5.36 -7.63 -18.12
N ASP A 89 -5.15 -6.72 -19.07
CA ASP A 89 -5.39 -6.99 -20.49
C ASP A 89 -4.53 -8.16 -20.98
N LYS A 90 -3.25 -8.21 -20.58
CA LYS A 90 -2.34 -9.31 -20.96
C LYS A 90 -2.71 -10.66 -20.36
N ILE A 91 -3.33 -10.68 -19.17
CA ILE A 91 -3.73 -11.92 -18.48
C ILE A 91 -5.22 -12.27 -18.65
N GLY A 92 -5.98 -11.46 -19.39
CA GLY A 92 -7.39 -11.70 -19.70
C GLY A 92 -8.37 -11.37 -18.57
N VAL A 93 -8.01 -10.46 -17.66
CA VAL A 93 -8.91 -9.97 -16.59
C VAL A 93 -9.68 -8.76 -17.10
N LYS A 94 -11.00 -8.87 -17.22
CA LYS A 94 -11.86 -7.78 -17.69
C LYS A 94 -12.09 -6.75 -16.59
N THR A 95 -11.66 -5.52 -16.82
CA THR A 95 -11.91 -4.37 -15.93
C THR A 95 -12.98 -3.41 -16.44
N GLY A 96 -13.17 -3.35 -17.77
CA GLY A 96 -14.02 -2.34 -18.41
C GLY A 96 -13.36 -0.96 -18.51
N ILE A 97 -12.06 -0.86 -18.23
CA ILE A 97 -11.26 0.36 -18.38
C ILE A 97 -10.40 0.19 -19.64
N ASP A 98 -10.43 1.19 -20.52
CA ASP A 98 -9.54 1.22 -21.69
C ASP A 98 -8.11 1.59 -21.25
N PHE A 99 -7.13 0.83 -21.74
CA PHE A 99 -5.72 1.00 -21.37
C PHE A 99 -5.14 2.34 -21.84
N PHE A 100 -5.48 2.79 -23.04
CA PHE A 100 -4.94 4.03 -23.59
C PHE A 100 -5.56 5.24 -22.89
N ASP A 101 -6.88 5.24 -22.70
CA ASP A 101 -7.57 6.33 -21.99
C ASP A 101 -7.03 6.52 -20.57
N ILE A 102 -6.78 5.43 -19.83
CA ILE A 102 -6.26 5.53 -18.47
C ILE A 102 -4.79 5.94 -18.43
N ALA A 103 -3.99 5.58 -19.43
CA ALA A 103 -2.60 5.99 -19.56
C ALA A 103 -2.50 7.49 -19.87
N ASP A 104 -3.32 7.99 -20.79
CA ASP A 104 -3.40 9.41 -21.13
C ASP A 104 -3.90 10.22 -19.92
N ALA A 105 -4.95 9.77 -19.23
CA ALA A 105 -5.42 10.42 -18.01
C ALA A 105 -4.34 10.43 -16.91
N ALA A 106 -3.55 9.36 -16.81
CA ALA A 106 -2.43 9.26 -15.89
C ALA A 106 -1.35 10.33 -16.16
N GLU A 107 -0.98 10.52 -17.42
CA GLU A 107 0.13 11.40 -17.82
C GLU A 107 -0.32 12.86 -17.98
N ASP A 108 -1.45 13.11 -18.61
CA ASP A 108 -1.86 14.47 -18.99
C ASP A 108 -2.71 15.18 -17.91
N VAL A 109 -3.37 14.41 -17.03
CA VAL A 109 -4.28 14.98 -16.01
C VAL A 109 -3.75 14.76 -14.60
N VAL A 110 -3.37 13.53 -14.24
CA VAL A 110 -2.98 13.20 -12.86
C VAL A 110 -1.56 13.69 -12.56
N ARG A 111 -0.59 13.43 -13.44
CA ARG A 111 0.81 13.76 -13.21
C ARG A 111 1.07 15.27 -13.02
N PRO A 112 0.41 16.20 -13.75
CA PRO A 112 0.57 17.64 -13.53
C PRO A 112 -0.03 18.13 -12.21
N ALA A 113 -1.04 17.43 -11.67
CA ALA A 113 -1.66 17.77 -10.38
C ALA A 113 -0.84 17.26 -9.17
N MET A 114 0.18 16.43 -9.40
CA MET A 114 1.04 15.90 -8.34
C MET A 114 2.19 16.89 -8.04
N PRO A 115 2.49 17.18 -6.76
CA PRO A 115 3.62 18.05 -6.42
C PRO A 115 4.98 17.45 -6.78
N ALA A 116 5.06 16.11 -6.81
CA ALA A 116 6.21 15.33 -7.22
C ALA A 116 5.76 13.88 -7.46
N GLU A 117 6.60 13.09 -8.11
CA GLU A 117 6.38 11.64 -8.25
C GLU A 117 6.42 10.93 -6.90
N CYS A 118 5.72 9.80 -6.82
CA CYS A 118 5.89 8.88 -5.71
C CYS A 118 7.16 8.08 -5.95
N LEU A 119 8.16 8.26 -5.09
CA LEU A 119 9.46 7.61 -5.24
C LEU A 119 9.53 6.34 -4.39
N LEU A 120 10.13 5.29 -4.95
CA LEU A 120 10.64 4.16 -4.18
C LEU A 120 12.03 4.50 -3.61
N ASP A 121 12.05 5.53 -2.78
CA ASP A 121 13.28 6.05 -2.17
C ASP A 121 13.68 5.26 -0.91
N ARG A 122 14.80 5.63 -0.29
CA ARG A 122 15.30 4.99 0.94
C ARG A 122 14.26 4.97 2.06
N ASN A 123 13.46 6.03 2.22
CA ASN A 123 12.48 6.10 3.28
C ASN A 123 11.30 5.16 2.98
N ALA A 124 10.81 5.15 1.74
CA ALA A 124 9.78 4.22 1.28
C ALA A 124 10.19 2.74 1.47
N LEU A 125 11.40 2.38 1.04
CA LEU A 125 11.94 1.03 1.20
C LEU A 125 12.03 0.61 2.68
N ILE A 126 12.45 1.52 3.56
CA ILE A 126 12.53 1.23 5.00
C ILE A 126 11.14 1.05 5.61
N MET A 127 10.13 1.79 5.15
CA MET A 127 8.76 1.57 5.60
C MET A 127 8.27 0.17 5.22
N GLY A 128 8.43 -0.23 3.96
CA GLY A 128 8.07 -1.57 3.50
C GLY A 128 8.80 -2.67 4.26
N TYR A 129 10.12 -2.50 4.43
CA TYR A 129 10.95 -3.45 5.16
C TYR A 129 10.61 -3.53 6.66
N SER A 130 10.26 -2.40 7.29
CA SER A 130 10.02 -2.32 8.74
C SER A 130 8.53 -2.43 9.11
N GLY A 131 7.63 -2.63 8.14
CA GLY A 131 6.19 -2.72 8.39
C GLY A 131 5.55 -1.41 8.87
N VAL A 132 6.03 -0.27 8.39
CA VAL A 132 5.56 1.06 8.84
C VAL A 132 4.42 1.56 7.98
N TYR A 133 3.37 2.06 8.62
CA TYR A 133 2.19 2.61 7.96
C TYR A 133 2.55 3.76 7.00
N SER A 134 2.20 3.63 5.71
CA SER A 134 2.70 4.51 4.64
C SER A 134 2.34 6.00 4.79
N SER A 135 1.29 6.35 5.56
CA SER A 135 0.97 7.76 5.79
C SER A 135 2.08 8.50 6.56
N PHE A 136 2.89 7.77 7.33
CA PHE A 136 3.92 8.32 8.21
C PHE A 136 5.03 9.02 7.44
N LEU A 137 5.27 8.68 6.17
CA LEU A 137 6.39 9.20 5.37
C LEU A 137 6.56 10.72 5.47
N LYS A 138 5.53 11.48 5.12
CA LYS A 138 5.59 12.95 5.12
C LYS A 138 5.66 13.53 6.54
N HIS A 139 5.07 12.85 7.52
CA HIS A 139 5.17 13.28 8.92
C HIS A 139 6.58 13.03 9.46
N ALA A 140 7.20 11.90 9.14
CA ALA A 140 8.58 11.58 9.52
C ALA A 140 9.58 12.53 8.86
N VAL A 141 9.41 12.88 7.58
CA VAL A 141 10.22 13.92 6.91
C VAL A 141 10.08 15.27 7.62
N ARG A 142 8.86 15.68 7.94
CA ARG A 142 8.62 16.93 8.70
C ARG A 142 9.30 16.92 10.07
N GLN A 143 9.21 15.81 10.83
CA GLN A 143 9.88 15.74 12.14
C GLN A 143 11.40 15.65 12.01
N SER A 144 11.89 15.00 10.97
CA SER A 144 13.32 14.94 10.63
C SER A 144 13.90 16.34 10.43
N GLU A 145 13.23 17.17 9.62
CA GLU A 145 13.59 18.57 9.42
C GLU A 145 13.46 19.39 10.71
N ARG A 146 12.37 19.21 11.46
CA ARG A 146 12.08 19.99 12.68
C ARG A 146 13.10 19.75 13.80
N TYR A 147 13.54 18.52 13.99
CA TYR A 147 14.39 18.11 15.11
C TYR A 147 15.85 17.89 14.73
N GLY A 148 16.18 17.86 13.44
CA GLY A 148 17.54 17.63 12.93
C GLY A 148 17.99 16.18 13.03
N VAL A 149 17.06 15.23 12.92
CA VAL A 149 17.33 13.78 13.05
C VAL A 149 17.04 13.06 11.73
N PRO A 150 17.68 11.93 11.39
CA PRO A 150 17.46 11.29 10.09
C PRO A 150 16.07 10.62 9.97
N ALA A 151 15.29 10.97 8.94
CA ALA A 151 13.94 10.42 8.72
C ALA A 151 13.87 8.88 8.65
N HIS A 152 14.88 8.26 8.04
CA HIS A 152 14.95 6.80 7.94
C HIS A 152 15.06 6.10 9.30
N GLN A 153 15.73 6.73 10.28
CA GLN A 153 15.82 6.20 11.65
C GLN A 153 14.49 6.35 12.38
N LEU A 154 13.77 7.46 12.17
CA LEU A 154 12.41 7.64 12.71
C LEU A 154 11.48 6.52 12.23
N LEU A 155 11.48 6.27 10.92
CA LEU A 155 10.64 5.25 10.31
C LEU A 155 11.02 3.85 10.81
N HIS A 156 12.31 3.52 10.88
CA HIS A 156 12.75 2.23 11.40
C HIS A 156 12.32 2.02 12.86
N ARG A 157 12.51 3.03 13.73
CA ARG A 157 12.05 2.97 15.13
C ARG A 157 10.53 2.92 15.27
N ALA A 158 9.79 3.57 14.38
CA ALA A 158 8.33 3.45 14.33
C ALA A 158 7.90 1.99 14.08
N GLY A 159 8.61 1.28 13.20
CA GLY A 159 8.43 -0.15 12.98
C GLY A 159 8.79 -0.99 14.21
N GLN A 160 9.94 -0.71 14.85
CA GLN A 160 10.35 -1.39 16.10
C GLN A 160 9.32 -1.20 17.23
N ARG A 161 8.71 -0.02 17.32
CA ARG A 161 7.64 0.30 18.29
C ARG A 161 6.26 -0.23 17.88
N LYS A 162 6.15 -0.88 16.71
CA LYS A 162 4.91 -1.48 16.20
C LYS A 162 3.75 -0.47 16.12
N LEU A 163 4.07 0.76 15.70
CA LEU A 163 3.06 1.80 15.53
C LEU A 163 2.09 1.45 14.39
N ILE A 164 0.82 1.76 14.59
CA ILE A 164 -0.27 1.56 13.61
C ILE A 164 -0.75 2.90 13.04
N GLY A 165 -1.63 2.85 12.03
CA GLY A 165 -2.22 4.03 11.42
C GLY A 165 -2.95 4.91 12.44
N GLY A 166 -2.75 6.23 12.36
CA GLY A 166 -3.30 7.21 13.29
C GLY A 166 -2.37 7.60 14.45
N GLN A 167 -1.17 7.00 14.56
CA GLN A 167 -0.19 7.29 15.61
C GLN A 167 0.95 8.21 15.14
N GLU A 168 0.69 9.13 14.22
CA GLU A 168 1.68 10.06 13.68
C GLU A 168 2.30 11.00 14.74
N ASP A 169 1.61 11.22 15.87
CA ASP A 169 2.09 11.98 17.02
C ASP A 169 3.35 11.35 17.65
N GLN A 170 3.43 10.02 17.68
CA GLN A 170 4.55 9.28 18.25
C GLN A 170 5.87 9.49 17.50
N LEU A 171 5.81 9.93 16.23
CA LEU A 171 7.01 10.30 15.48
C LEU A 171 7.75 11.49 16.11
N ILE A 172 7.03 12.36 16.84
CA ILE A 172 7.64 13.46 17.60
C ILE A 172 8.43 12.90 18.79
N ASP A 173 7.87 11.94 19.53
CA ASP A 173 8.54 11.32 20.66
C ASP A 173 9.81 10.57 20.23
N ILE A 174 9.72 9.79 19.13
CA ILE A 174 10.88 9.11 18.55
C ILE A 174 11.97 10.12 18.13
N ALA A 175 11.59 11.26 17.54
CA ALA A 175 12.54 12.29 17.15
C ALA A 175 13.28 12.90 18.34
N LEU A 176 12.56 13.16 19.45
CA LEU A 176 13.14 13.65 20.68
C LEU A 176 14.05 12.60 21.34
N GLU A 177 13.71 11.32 21.26
CA GLU A 177 14.56 10.21 21.72
C GLU A 177 15.88 10.15 20.97
N ILE A 178 15.85 10.12 19.63
CA ILE A 178 17.07 10.11 18.81
C ILE A 178 17.94 11.33 19.13
N LYS A 179 17.33 12.50 19.30
CA LYS A 179 18.07 13.72 19.63
C LYS A 179 18.74 13.66 21.01
N ARG A 180 18.07 13.07 22.02
CA ARG A 180 18.65 12.85 23.35
C ARG A 180 19.86 11.91 23.29
N GLU A 181 19.81 10.88 22.45
CA GLU A 181 20.92 9.94 22.27
C GLU A 181 22.11 10.57 21.57
N GLN A 182 21.90 11.44 20.57
CA GLN A 182 22.97 12.16 19.88
C GLN A 182 23.66 13.23 20.74
N SER A 183 23.01 13.67 21.82
CA SER A 183 23.54 14.69 22.74
C SER A 183 24.34 14.08 23.91
N ARG A 184 24.47 12.75 23.95
CA ARG A 184 25.30 12.02 24.91
C ARG A 184 26.63 11.66 24.28
#